data_AF-A0A7S1RPL7-F1
#
_entry.id   AF-A0A7S1RPL7-F1
#
_cell.length_a   1.000
_cell.length_b   1.000
_cell.length_c   1.000
_cell.angle_alpha   90.00
_cell.angle_beta   90.00
_cell.angle_gamma   90.00
#
_symmetry.space_group_name_H-M   'P 1'
#
loop_
_entity.id
_entity.type
_entity.pdbx_description
1 polymer ?
#
loop_
_entity_poly.entity_id
_entity_poly.type
_entity_poly.pdbx_seq_one_letter_code
_entity_poly.pdbx_strand_id
1 'polypeptide(L)'
;MTVRATCSAVSAGTELKVLSSGLLAQGEPLDVSLAALSGETGAWPVRYGYCLVGRVEASERLAPGARVFCFHPHASLANVAEEDAREVPADLSDEDAALFASMETACALLQDGGPLVGDRVAVFGAGTVGMLTAAVLAHGRHDTTVF
;
A
#
# COMPACT_ATOMS: atom_id res chain seq x y z
N MET A 1 -16.01 -4.14 10.05
CA MET A 1 -16.55 -4.37 8.68
C MET A 1 -15.92 -5.59 8.04
N THR A 2 -16.71 -6.36 7.28
CA THR A 2 -16.24 -7.52 6.50
C THR A 2 -16.06 -7.13 5.03
N VAL A 3 -14.91 -7.46 4.46
CA VAL A 3 -14.54 -7.13 3.08
C VAL A 3 -14.11 -8.39 2.34
N ARG A 4 -14.72 -8.65 1.19
CA ARG A 4 -14.28 -9.70 0.25
C ARG A 4 -13.28 -9.11 -0.72
N ALA A 5 -12.08 -9.66 -0.76
CA ALA A 5 -11.02 -9.15 -1.62
C ALA A 5 -11.33 -9.39 -3.10
N THR A 6 -11.02 -8.38 -3.92
CA THR A 6 -10.98 -8.48 -5.37
C THR A 6 -9.53 -8.64 -5.84
N CYS A 7 -8.62 -7.87 -5.26
CA CYS A 7 -7.17 -8.02 -5.46
C CYS A 7 -6.39 -7.57 -4.22
N SER A 8 -5.11 -7.94 -4.18
CA SER A 8 -4.17 -7.39 -3.21
C SER A 8 -2.78 -7.33 -3.84
N ALA A 9 -2.20 -6.14 -3.91
CA ALA A 9 -0.89 -5.97 -4.53
C ALA A 9 0.24 -6.44 -3.60
N VAL A 10 1.28 -7.05 -4.18
CA VAL A 10 2.45 -7.49 -3.44
C VAL A 10 3.51 -6.40 -3.45
N SER A 11 3.93 -5.95 -2.27
CA SER A 11 5.11 -5.10 -2.15
C SER A 11 6.37 -5.95 -2.17
N ALA A 12 6.90 -6.21 -3.36
CA ALA A 12 8.06 -7.09 -3.52
C ALA A 12 9.25 -6.67 -2.64
N GLY A 13 9.49 -5.36 -2.45
CA GLY A 13 10.60 -4.88 -1.63
C GLY A 13 10.46 -5.20 -0.14
N THR A 14 9.26 -5.08 0.41
CA THR A 14 9.00 -5.29 1.85
C THR A 14 8.69 -6.76 2.13
N GLU A 15 7.79 -7.36 1.35
CA GLU A 15 7.32 -8.72 1.58
C GLU A 15 8.42 -9.76 1.30
N LEU A 16 9.28 -9.52 0.31
CA LEU A 16 10.43 -10.41 0.08
C LEU A 16 11.42 -10.34 1.24
N LYS A 17 11.62 -9.18 1.88
CA LYS A 17 12.45 -9.11 3.10
C LYS A 17 11.85 -9.97 4.18
N VAL A 18 10.54 -9.85 4.45
CA VAL A 18 9.86 -10.70 5.44
C VAL A 18 10.01 -12.19 5.12
N LEU A 19 9.90 -12.58 3.83
CA LEU A 19 10.07 -13.97 3.40
C LEU A 19 11.52 -14.47 3.46
N SER A 20 12.50 -13.65 3.07
CA SER A 20 13.89 -14.08 2.80
C SER A 20 14.86 -13.83 3.95
N SER A 21 14.62 -12.80 4.77
CA SER A 21 15.60 -12.35 5.77
C SER A 21 15.61 -13.19 7.05
N GLY A 22 14.67 -14.13 7.20
CA GLY A 22 14.47 -14.79 8.49
C GLY A 22 14.13 -13.79 9.61
N LEU A 23 13.68 -12.56 9.31
CA LEU A 23 13.15 -11.61 10.31
C LEU A 23 12.11 -12.30 11.21
N LEU A 24 11.34 -13.19 10.60
CA LEU A 24 10.38 -14.07 11.25
C LEU A 24 11.01 -14.99 12.32
N ALA A 25 12.23 -15.48 12.08
CA ALA A 25 12.96 -16.35 12.99
C ALA A 25 13.55 -15.62 14.21
N GLN A 26 13.64 -14.28 14.18
CA GLN A 26 14.20 -13.49 15.27
C GLN A 26 13.15 -12.92 16.23
N GLY A 27 11.86 -13.15 15.99
CA GLY A 27 10.79 -12.65 16.86
C GLY A 27 10.67 -11.13 16.88
N GLU A 28 11.28 -10.44 15.91
CA GLU A 28 11.15 -9.00 15.76
C GLU A 28 9.69 -8.65 15.42
N PRO A 29 9.17 -7.52 15.95
CA PRO A 29 7.84 -7.06 15.59
C PRO A 29 7.77 -6.78 14.10
N LEU A 30 6.70 -7.25 13.46
CA LEU A 30 6.35 -6.83 12.10
C LEU A 30 6.06 -5.33 12.09
N ASP A 31 6.17 -4.71 10.90
CA ASP A 31 6.07 -3.27 10.71
C ASP A 31 4.94 -2.63 11.55
N VAL A 32 5.36 -1.91 12.59
CA VAL A 32 4.49 -1.34 13.63
C VAL A 32 3.63 -0.19 13.13
N SER A 33 3.88 0.29 11.90
CA SER A 33 3.05 1.33 11.27
C SER A 33 1.73 0.78 10.71
N LEU A 34 1.62 -0.54 10.50
CA LEU A 34 0.43 -1.21 10.00
C LEU A 34 -0.40 -1.75 11.16
N ALA A 35 -1.51 -1.07 11.48
CA ALA A 35 -2.40 -1.44 12.58
C ALA A 35 -2.87 -2.91 12.51
N ALA A 36 -3.13 -3.43 11.31
CA ALA A 36 -3.56 -4.81 11.08
C ALA A 36 -2.45 -5.86 11.34
N LEU A 37 -1.19 -5.45 11.47
CA LEU A 37 -0.06 -6.29 11.86
C LEU A 37 0.31 -6.13 13.34
N SER A 38 -0.37 -5.25 14.07
CA SER A 38 -0.12 -5.00 15.48
C SER A 38 -0.39 -6.26 16.31
N GLY A 39 0.64 -6.74 17.00
CA GLY A 39 0.57 -7.94 17.83
C GLY A 39 0.83 -9.26 17.11
N GLU A 40 1.01 -9.27 15.79
CA GLU A 40 1.53 -10.45 15.07
C GLU A 40 3.03 -10.57 15.37
N THR A 41 3.43 -11.65 16.05
CA THR A 41 4.84 -11.97 16.24
C THR A 41 5.42 -12.45 14.92
N GLY A 42 6.67 -12.13 14.60
CA GLY A 42 7.35 -12.68 13.42
C GLY A 42 7.38 -14.22 13.35
N ALA A 43 6.88 -15.00 14.30
CA ALA A 43 6.86 -16.44 14.19
C ALA A 43 5.92 -16.94 13.06
N TRP A 44 6.43 -17.85 12.21
CA TRP A 44 5.62 -18.51 11.19
C TRP A 44 4.62 -19.51 11.80
N PRO A 45 3.38 -19.65 11.28
CA PRO A 45 2.80 -18.92 10.13
C PRO A 45 2.32 -17.52 10.48
N VAL A 46 2.56 -16.56 9.56
CA VAL A 46 2.09 -15.18 9.70
C VAL A 46 1.35 -14.72 8.44
N ARG A 47 0.31 -13.90 8.62
CA ARG A 47 -0.36 -13.22 7.50
C ARG A 47 0.35 -11.90 7.26
N TYR A 48 0.77 -11.66 6.03
CA TYR A 48 1.45 -10.43 5.64
C TYR A 48 0.82 -9.83 4.38
N GLY A 49 1.18 -8.59 4.06
CA GLY A 49 0.57 -7.77 3.02
C GLY A 49 -0.15 -6.57 3.61
N TYR A 50 -0.41 -5.57 2.77
CA TYR A 50 -1.02 -4.31 3.21
C TYR A 50 -1.72 -3.53 2.10
N CYS A 51 -1.99 -4.17 0.96
CA CYS A 51 -2.56 -3.51 -0.22
C CYS A 51 -3.89 -4.13 -0.65
N LEU A 52 -4.74 -4.47 0.33
CA LEU A 52 -5.99 -5.20 0.08
C LEU A 52 -7.05 -4.27 -0.52
N VAL A 53 -7.58 -4.64 -1.68
CA VAL A 53 -8.76 -4.02 -2.27
C VAL A 53 -9.89 -5.03 -2.32
N GLY A 54 -11.11 -4.57 -2.02
CA GLY A 54 -12.25 -5.45 -2.05
C GLY A 54 -13.58 -4.73 -1.95
N ARG A 55 -14.63 -5.54 -1.79
CA ARG A 55 -16.00 -5.08 -1.64
C ARG A 55 -16.51 -5.36 -0.24
N VAL A 56 -17.21 -4.39 0.32
CA VAL A 56 -17.89 -4.50 1.61
C VAL A 56 -18.97 -5.58 1.52
N GLU A 57 -18.92 -6.59 2.38
CA GLU A 57 -20.03 -7.55 2.55
C GLU A 57 -20.96 -7.14 3.68
N ALA A 58 -20.39 -6.62 4.78
CA ALA A 58 -21.13 -6.18 5.95
C ALA A 58 -20.40 -5.04 6.67
N SER A 59 -21.09 -3.93 6.90
CA SER A 59 -20.58 -2.74 7.60
C SER A 59 -21.75 -1.95 8.18
N GLU A 60 -21.50 -1.18 9.22
CA GLU A 60 -22.46 -0.24 9.79
C GLU A 60 -22.42 1.12 9.05
N ARG A 61 -21.24 1.54 8.57
CA ARG A 61 -21.05 2.83 7.87
C ARG A 61 -21.16 2.76 6.36
N LEU A 62 -20.61 1.72 5.73
CA LEU A 62 -20.54 1.60 4.28
C LEU A 62 -21.59 0.65 3.72
N ALA A 63 -22.17 0.99 2.56
CA ALA A 63 -23.14 0.12 1.91
C ALA A 63 -22.47 -1.18 1.43
N PRO A 64 -23.16 -2.34 1.54
CA PRO A 64 -22.70 -3.57 0.90
C PRO A 64 -22.44 -3.37 -0.60
N GLY A 65 -21.32 -3.91 -1.09
CA GLY A 65 -20.85 -3.77 -2.46
C GLY A 65 -19.95 -2.55 -2.71
N ALA A 66 -19.87 -1.60 -1.77
CA ALA A 66 -18.92 -0.48 -1.83
C ALA A 66 -17.49 -1.00 -1.95
N ARG A 67 -16.67 -0.32 -2.76
CA ARG A 67 -15.27 -0.70 -2.96
C ARG A 67 -14.38 0.03 -1.97
N VAL A 68 -13.48 -0.70 -1.35
CA VAL A 68 -12.57 -0.16 -0.33
C VAL A 68 -11.15 -0.66 -0.53
N PHE A 69 -10.19 0.21 -0.24
CA PHE A 69 -8.79 -0.13 0.01
C PHE A 69 -8.57 -0.20 1.52
N CYS A 70 -7.82 -1.20 1.98
CA CYS A 70 -7.49 -1.43 3.38
C CYS A 70 -6.01 -1.80 3.55
N PHE A 71 -5.35 -1.20 4.53
CA PHE A 71 -4.03 -1.63 5.01
C PHE A 71 -4.14 -2.93 5.81
N HIS A 72 -4.40 -4.04 5.11
CA HIS A 72 -4.67 -5.33 5.70
C HIS A 72 -3.86 -6.45 5.01
N PRO A 73 -3.42 -7.48 5.75
CA PRO A 73 -2.81 -8.67 5.17
C PRO A 73 -3.61 -9.30 4.05
N HIS A 74 -2.92 -10.00 3.14
CA HIS A 74 -3.53 -10.74 2.05
C HIS A 74 -4.56 -11.74 2.60
N ALA A 75 -5.81 -11.62 2.14
CA ALA A 75 -6.90 -12.50 2.55
C ALA A 75 -8.00 -12.52 1.49
N SER A 76 -8.72 -13.63 1.34
CA SER A 76 -9.94 -13.65 0.51
C SER A 76 -11.12 -12.92 1.18
N LEU A 77 -11.13 -12.92 2.52
CA LEU A 77 -12.14 -12.26 3.36
C LEU A 77 -11.44 -11.67 4.58
N ALA A 78 -11.64 -10.38 4.83
CA ALA A 78 -10.97 -9.64 5.90
C ALA A 78 -12.00 -8.98 6.83
N ASN A 79 -11.68 -8.96 8.13
CA ASN A 79 -12.37 -8.12 9.09
C ASN A 79 -11.49 -6.89 9.33
N VAL A 80 -11.99 -5.73 8.93
CA VAL A 80 -11.26 -4.46 8.96
C VAL A 80 -12.06 -3.48 9.83
N ALA A 81 -11.36 -2.69 10.64
CA ALA A 81 -11.96 -1.55 11.32
C ALA A 81 -12.49 -0.54 10.27
N GLU A 82 -13.60 0.11 10.54
CA GLU A 82 -14.25 0.94 9.51
C GLU A 82 -13.46 2.22 9.21
N GLU A 83 -12.72 2.70 10.19
CA GLU A 83 -11.78 3.82 10.13
C GLU A 83 -10.52 3.52 9.30
N ASP A 84 -10.14 2.24 9.19
CA ASP A 84 -8.95 1.79 8.46
C ASP A 84 -9.23 1.53 6.97
N ALA A 85 -10.49 1.66 6.56
CA ALA A 85 -10.93 1.45 5.18
C ALA A 85 -11.15 2.78 4.46
N ARG A 86 -10.58 2.90 3.26
CA ARG A 86 -10.76 4.05 2.37
C ARG A 86 -11.60 3.65 1.17
N GLU A 87 -12.69 4.38 0.92
CA GLU A 87 -13.52 4.14 -0.26
C GLU A 87 -12.72 4.39 -1.55
N VAL A 88 -12.86 3.50 -2.52
CA VAL A 88 -12.19 3.62 -3.82
C VAL A 88 -13.01 4.53 -4.74
N PRO A 89 -12.44 5.65 -5.24
CA PRO A 89 -13.09 6.52 -6.21
C PRO A 89 -13.65 5.76 -7.41
N ALA A 90 -14.83 6.16 -7.90
CA ALA A 90 -15.57 5.42 -8.93
C ALA A 90 -14.81 5.30 -10.27
N ASP A 91 -13.93 6.25 -10.55
CA ASP A 91 -13.10 6.34 -11.75
C ASP A 91 -11.80 5.51 -11.69
N LEU A 92 -11.46 4.96 -10.52
CA LEU A 92 -10.30 4.10 -10.36
C LEU A 92 -10.66 2.62 -10.45
N SER A 93 -9.76 1.85 -11.10
CA SER A 93 -9.80 0.39 -11.09
C SER A 93 -9.40 -0.16 -9.72
N ASP A 94 -9.71 -1.43 -9.46
CA ASP A 94 -9.31 -2.08 -8.21
C ASP A 94 -7.77 -2.27 -8.20
N GLU A 95 -7.17 -2.52 -9.36
CA GLU A 95 -5.72 -2.65 -9.55
C GLU A 95 -4.98 -1.34 -9.27
N ASP A 96 -5.49 -0.19 -9.73
CA ASP A 96 -4.91 1.12 -9.43
C ASP A 96 -5.06 1.46 -7.94
N ALA A 97 -6.22 1.13 -7.35
CA ALA A 97 -6.45 1.32 -5.91
C ALA A 97 -5.49 0.48 -5.06
N ALA A 98 -5.10 -0.71 -5.52
CA ALA A 98 -4.12 -1.54 -4.82
C ALA A 98 -2.73 -0.90 -4.76
N LEU A 99 -2.46 0.12 -5.59
CA LEU A 99 -1.22 0.89 -5.55
C LEU A 99 -1.24 2.04 -4.52
N PHE A 100 -2.35 2.28 -3.80
CA PHE A 100 -2.45 3.40 -2.86
C PHE A 100 -1.33 3.43 -1.81
N ALA A 101 -0.95 2.29 -1.23
CA ALA A 101 0.18 2.24 -0.30
C ALA A 101 1.51 2.66 -0.95
N SER A 102 1.74 2.25 -2.21
CA SER A 102 2.94 2.65 -2.95
C SER A 102 2.89 4.12 -3.38
N MET A 103 1.70 4.63 -3.70
CA MET A 103 1.47 6.03 -4.01
C MET A 103 1.69 6.93 -2.79
N GLU A 104 1.25 6.51 -1.61
CA GLU A 104 1.53 7.21 -0.36
C GLU A 104 3.04 7.36 -0.13
N THR A 105 3.81 6.29 -0.36
CA THR A 105 5.28 6.33 -0.29
C THR A 105 5.85 7.32 -1.32
N ALA A 106 5.38 7.29 -2.56
CA ALA A 106 5.82 8.23 -3.61
C ALA A 106 5.53 9.70 -3.23
N CYS A 107 4.36 9.99 -2.67
CA CYS A 107 3.99 11.31 -2.17
C CYS A 107 4.88 11.75 -1.00
N ALA A 108 5.18 10.86 -0.06
CA ALA A 108 6.09 11.14 1.06
C ALA A 108 7.50 11.50 0.57
N LEU A 109 8.03 10.77 -0.42
CA LEU A 109 9.33 11.08 -1.03
C LEU A 109 9.38 12.49 -1.64
N LEU A 110 8.27 12.94 -2.25
CA LEU A 110 8.19 14.30 -2.80
C LEU A 110 8.13 15.36 -1.69
N GLN A 111 7.40 15.09 -0.61
CA GLN A 111 7.32 16.00 0.52
C GLN A 111 8.68 16.16 1.21
N ASP A 112 9.40 15.06 1.40
CA ASP A 112 10.75 15.05 1.99
C ASP A 112 11.79 15.67 1.05
N GLY A 113 11.70 15.37 -0.25
CA GLY A 113 12.62 15.91 -1.26
C GLY A 113 12.38 17.38 -1.59
N GLY A 114 11.15 17.86 -1.42
CA GLY A 114 10.75 19.25 -1.63
C GLY A 114 11.15 19.87 -2.98
N PRO A 115 10.95 19.19 -4.13
CA PRO A 115 11.36 19.74 -5.43
C PRO A 115 10.55 21.00 -5.76
N LEU A 116 11.24 22.02 -6.26
CA LEU A 116 10.63 23.29 -6.66
C LEU A 116 10.35 23.32 -8.17
N VAL A 117 9.51 24.27 -8.58
CA VAL A 117 9.22 24.50 -10.00
C VAL A 117 10.51 24.89 -10.72
N GLY A 118 10.83 24.16 -11.79
CA GLY A 118 12.05 24.35 -12.58
C GLY A 118 13.24 23.49 -12.14
N ASP A 119 13.13 22.77 -11.03
CA ASP A 119 14.15 21.80 -10.64
C ASP A 119 14.17 20.61 -11.60
N ARG A 120 15.38 20.07 -11.78
CA ARG A 120 15.61 18.82 -12.51
C ARG A 120 15.79 17.70 -11.50
N VAL A 121 14.97 16.67 -11.61
CA VAL A 121 14.93 15.56 -10.65
C VAL A 121 15.40 14.28 -11.33
N ALA A 122 16.34 13.60 -10.69
CA ALA A 122 16.79 12.26 -11.10
C ALA A 122 16.20 11.22 -10.15
N VAL A 123 15.48 10.23 -10.70
CA VAL A 123 14.96 9.07 -9.96
C VAL A 123 15.82 7.86 -10.31
N PHE A 124 16.52 7.31 -9.32
CA PHE A 124 17.31 6.10 -9.49
C PHE A 124 16.48 4.88 -9.07
N GLY A 125 16.14 4.02 -10.05
CA GLY A 125 15.34 2.82 -9.85
C GLY A 125 13.94 2.93 -10.47
N ALA A 126 13.70 2.16 -11.53
CA ALA A 126 12.42 2.10 -12.25
C ALA A 126 11.45 1.02 -11.71
N GLY A 127 11.45 0.76 -10.40
CA GLY A 127 10.46 -0.10 -9.75
C GLY A 127 9.13 0.63 -9.51
N THR A 128 8.14 -0.04 -8.89
CA THR A 128 6.80 0.53 -8.64
C THR A 128 6.85 1.90 -7.95
N VAL A 129 7.56 2.03 -6.84
CA VAL A 129 7.67 3.31 -6.11
C VAL A 129 8.38 4.36 -6.95
N GLY A 130 9.46 4.01 -7.66
CA GLY A 130 10.20 4.96 -8.50
C GLY A 130 9.38 5.48 -9.67
N MET A 131 8.62 4.60 -10.34
CA MET A 131 7.73 4.98 -11.42
C MET A 131 6.54 5.83 -10.94
N LEU A 132 5.95 5.52 -9.79
CA LEU A 132 4.92 6.36 -9.19
C LEU A 132 5.48 7.72 -8.78
N THR A 133 6.67 7.77 -8.19
CA THR A 133 7.38 9.01 -7.84
C THR A 133 7.60 9.87 -9.10
N ALA A 134 8.11 9.26 -10.17
CA ALA A 134 8.28 9.94 -11.45
C ALA A 134 6.94 10.43 -12.04
N ALA A 135 5.86 9.67 -11.90
CA ALA A 135 4.54 10.08 -12.35
C ALA A 135 4.00 11.30 -11.60
N VAL A 136 4.19 11.37 -10.27
CA VAL A 136 3.78 12.54 -9.47
C VAL A 136 4.65 13.76 -9.81
N LEU A 137 5.97 13.58 -9.98
CA LEU A 137 6.86 14.66 -10.44
C LEU A 137 6.46 15.20 -11.81
N ALA A 138 6.12 14.31 -12.75
CA ALA A 138 5.62 14.69 -14.07
C ALA A 138 4.29 15.45 -13.98
N HIS A 139 3.39 15.06 -13.07
CA HIS A 139 2.16 15.80 -12.80
C HIS A 139 2.43 17.22 -12.27
N GLY A 140 3.43 17.37 -11.39
CA GLY A 140 3.96 18.65 -10.92
C GLY A 140 4.76 19.45 -11.97
N ARG A 141 4.92 18.91 -13.19
CA ARG A 141 5.69 19.48 -14.31
C ARG A 141 7.18 19.67 -14.01
N HIS A 142 7.76 18.82 -13.18
CA HIS A 142 9.20 18.79 -12.97
C HIS A 142 9.90 18.08 -14.13
N ASP A 143 11.09 18.57 -14.51
CA ASP A 143 11.94 17.92 -15.51
C ASP A 143 12.57 16.67 -14.87
N THR A 144 12.04 15.51 -15.20
CA THR A 144 12.31 14.26 -14.49
C THR A 144 13.01 13.26 -15.40
N THR A 145 14.16 12.75 -14.96
CA THR A 145 14.88 11.65 -15.62
C THR A 145 14.88 10.42 -14.71
N VAL A 146 14.50 9.26 -15.25
CA VAL A 146 14.51 7.98 -14.53
C VAL A 146 15.66 7.12 -15.03
N PHE A 147 16.40 6.50 -14.11
CA PHE A 147 17.53 5.60 -14.36
C PHE A 147 17.23 4.17 -13.91
#